data_AF-A0A7S2R7S0-F1
#
_entry.id   AF-A0A7S2R7S0-F1
#
_cell.length_a   1.000
_cell.length_b   1.000
_cell.length_c   1.000
_cell.angle_alpha   90.00
_cell.angle_beta   90.00
_cell.angle_gamma   90.00
#
_symmetry.space_group_name_H-M   'P 1'
#
loop_
_entity.id
_entity.type
_entity.pdbx_description
1 polymer ?
#
loop_
_entity_poly.entity_id
_entity_poly.type
_entity_poly.pdbx_seq_one_letter_code
_entity_poly.pdbx_strand_id
1 'polypeptide(L)'
;GIPSIDLSFSQSLGPYGVYHSIYDSYTWIESQVDPDYKYHTTMAKILTFVITDFSDKQLLPMSLTDLGSALEQYVDTIEKKDHKHKLDLTPLRKSSHKFHEAA
;
A
#
# COMPACT_ATOMS: atom_id res chain seq x y z
N GLY A 1 7.91 -11.83 6.17
CA GLY A 1 7.02 -11.07 5.28
C GLY A 1 5.60 -11.33 5.70
N ILE A 2 5.12 -10.59 6.70
CA ILE A 2 3.71 -10.56 7.06
C ILE A 2 3.07 -9.49 6.17
N PRO A 3 1.91 -9.74 5.53
CA PRO A 3 1.20 -8.71 4.79
C PRO A 3 0.89 -7.52 5.70
N SER A 4 1.21 -6.32 5.22
CA SER A 4 1.08 -5.07 5.99
C SER A 4 0.44 -4.00 5.13
N ILE A 5 -0.26 -3.08 5.78
CA ILE A 5 -0.86 -1.89 5.15
C ILE A 5 -0.57 -0.67 6.02
N ASP A 6 -0.34 0.47 5.38
CA ASP A 6 -0.24 1.80 5.98
C ASP A 6 -1.32 2.68 5.35
N LEU A 7 -2.08 3.40 6.17
CA LEU A 7 -3.20 4.23 5.75
C LEU A 7 -3.02 5.64 6.31
N SER A 8 -3.04 6.63 5.43
CA SER A 8 -2.99 8.05 5.80
C SER A 8 -3.83 8.89 4.84
N PHE A 9 -4.31 10.03 5.34
CA PHE A 9 -4.77 11.11 4.48
C PHE A 9 -3.58 12.01 4.18
N SER A 10 -3.28 12.23 2.90
CA SER A 10 -2.20 13.13 2.51
C SER A 10 -2.60 14.03 1.35
N GLN A 11 -2.14 15.27 1.40
CA GLN A 11 -2.25 16.22 0.29
C GLN A 11 -1.01 16.20 -0.63
N SER A 12 0.07 15.50 -0.24
CA SER A 12 1.29 15.41 -1.05
C SER A 12 2.06 14.10 -0.82
N LEU A 13 2.98 13.77 -1.72
CA LEU A 13 3.89 12.63 -1.54
C LEU A 13 5.11 12.96 -0.64
N GLY A 14 5.21 14.18 -0.13
CA GLY A 14 6.34 14.66 0.67
C GLY A 14 5.96 15.00 2.12
N PRO A 15 6.94 15.45 2.93
CA PRO A 15 6.70 15.90 4.29
C PRO A 15 5.65 17.00 4.36
N TYR A 16 4.78 16.96 5.37
CA TYR A 16 3.86 18.06 5.63
C TYR A 16 4.61 19.27 6.20
N GLY A 17 3.99 20.45 6.13
CA GLY A 17 4.68 21.74 6.28
C GLY A 17 5.48 21.96 7.57
N VAL A 18 5.18 21.23 8.65
CA VAL A 18 5.85 21.37 9.96
C VAL A 18 6.53 20.08 10.45
N TYR A 19 6.67 19.07 9.59
CA TYR A 19 7.25 17.76 9.94
C TYR A 19 8.63 17.88 10.62
N HIS A 20 8.82 17.14 11.73
CA HIS A 20 10.03 17.18 12.58
C HIS A 20 10.46 18.57 13.08
N SER A 21 9.53 19.53 13.15
CA SER A 21 9.81 20.86 13.70
C SER A 21 9.13 21.06 15.05
N ILE A 22 9.52 22.12 15.76
CA ILE A 22 8.86 22.55 17.00
C ILE A 22 7.41 23.04 16.79
N TYR A 23 7.00 23.22 15.52
CA TYR A 23 5.65 23.66 15.17
C TYR A 23 4.68 22.48 14.98
N ASP A 24 5.17 21.24 14.98
CA ASP A 24 4.34 20.05 15.00
C ASP A 24 3.65 19.90 16.36
N SER A 25 2.47 20.48 16.44
CA SER A 25 1.80 20.79 17.70
C SER A 25 0.30 20.54 17.58
N TYR A 26 -0.34 20.35 18.73
CA TYR A 26 -1.78 20.23 18.81
C TYR A 26 -2.52 21.39 18.13
N THR A 27 -2.04 22.62 18.34
CA THR A 27 -2.59 23.84 17.71
C THR A 27 -2.51 23.78 16.19
N TRP A 28 -1.44 23.23 15.62
CA TRP A 28 -1.33 23.03 14.17
C TRP A 28 -2.38 22.05 13.66
N ILE A 29 -2.63 20.96 14.41
CA ILE A 29 -3.67 19.99 14.06
C ILE A 29 -5.05 20.67 14.06
N GLU A 30 -5.43 21.34 15.14
CA GLU A 30 -6.75 21.97 15.28
C GLU A 30 -6.99 23.16 14.36
N SER A 31 -5.94 23.82 13.88
CA SER A 31 -6.12 25.02 13.04
C SER A 31 -5.92 24.77 11.55
N GLN A 32 -5.02 23.85 11.18
CA GLN A 32 -4.57 23.70 9.78
C GLN A 32 -4.76 22.29 9.21
N VAL A 33 -4.77 21.24 10.04
CA VAL A 33 -4.83 19.85 9.54
C VAL A 33 -6.24 19.29 9.59
N ASP A 34 -6.86 19.27 10.76
CA ASP A 34 -8.19 18.67 10.97
C ASP A 34 -8.96 19.38 12.10
N PRO A 35 -9.47 20.60 11.87
CA PRO A 35 -10.10 21.41 12.92
C PRO A 35 -11.28 20.75 13.64
N ASP A 36 -12.04 19.91 12.92
CA ASP A 36 -13.20 19.22 13.45
C ASP A 36 -12.91 17.74 13.76
N TYR A 37 -11.65 17.29 13.68
CA TYR A 37 -11.23 15.89 13.82
C TYR A 37 -11.95 14.89 12.90
N LYS A 38 -12.49 15.36 11.77
CA LYS A 38 -13.27 14.53 10.84
C LYS A 38 -12.40 13.54 10.10
N TYR A 39 -11.19 13.94 9.68
CA TYR A 39 -10.27 13.04 8.99
C TYR A 39 -9.72 11.99 9.94
N HIS A 40 -9.29 12.37 11.14
CA HIS A 40 -8.82 11.42 12.15
C HIS A 40 -9.92 10.43 12.56
N THR A 41 -11.15 10.92 12.80
CA THR A 41 -12.29 10.06 13.10
C THR A 41 -12.62 9.11 11.95
N THR A 42 -12.53 9.58 10.71
CA THR A 42 -12.78 8.74 9.52
C THR A 42 -11.69 7.69 9.37
N MET A 43 -10.42 8.03 9.58
CA MET A 43 -9.32 7.07 9.56
C MET A 43 -9.50 5.98 10.61
N ALA A 44 -9.90 6.35 11.83
CA ALA A 44 -10.19 5.39 12.89
C ALA A 44 -11.31 4.41 12.48
N LYS A 45 -12.37 4.89 11.82
CA LYS A 45 -13.43 4.04 11.28
C LYS A 45 -12.93 3.09 10.19
N ILE A 46 -12.16 3.59 9.23
CA ILE A 46 -11.57 2.78 8.15
C ILE A 46 -10.69 1.67 8.77
N LEU A 47 -9.80 2.04 9.68
CA LEU A 47 -8.92 1.09 10.35
C LEU A 47 -9.72 0.04 11.14
N THR A 48 -10.79 0.45 11.82
CA THR A 48 -11.69 -0.47 12.53
C THR A 48 -12.34 -1.45 11.57
N PHE A 49 -12.84 -0.99 10.42
CA PHE A 49 -13.41 -1.88 9.40
C PHE A 49 -12.39 -2.89 8.88
N VAL A 50 -11.18 -2.42 8.53
CA VAL A 50 -10.11 -3.30 8.05
C VAL A 50 -9.74 -4.35 9.11
N ILE A 51 -9.53 -3.93 10.37
CA ILE A 51 -9.19 -4.86 11.45
C ILE A 51 -10.30 -5.89 11.67
N THR A 52 -11.56 -5.44 11.72
CA THR A 52 -12.72 -6.34 11.94
C THR A 52 -12.83 -7.36 10.82
N ASP A 53 -12.64 -6.93 9.57
CA ASP A 53 -12.65 -7.82 8.41
C ASP A 53 -11.55 -8.89 8.49
N PHE A 54 -10.37 -8.55 9.02
CA PHE A 54 -9.27 -9.51 9.18
C PHE A 54 -9.35 -10.34 10.46
N SER A 55 -10.04 -9.89 11.51
CA SER A 55 -10.16 -10.61 12.78
C SER A 55 -11.31 -11.60 12.80
N ASP A 56 -12.44 -11.25 12.17
CA ASP A 56 -13.70 -11.96 12.40
C ASP A 56 -14.14 -12.82 11.21
N LYS A 57 -13.59 -12.60 10.01
CA LYS A 57 -13.94 -13.41 8.83
C LYS A 57 -13.29 -14.79 8.90
N GLN A 58 -14.09 -15.83 8.68
CA GLN A 58 -13.62 -17.21 8.63
C GLN A 58 -12.59 -17.45 7.51
N LEU A 59 -12.73 -16.73 6.39
CA LEU A 59 -11.78 -16.71 5.30
C LEU A 59 -11.09 -15.35 5.27
N LEU A 60 -9.76 -15.36 5.20
CA LEU A 60 -8.98 -14.13 5.15
C LEU A 60 -9.33 -13.34 3.88
N PRO A 61 -9.64 -12.04 3.98
CA PRO A 61 -9.98 -11.20 2.83
C PRO A 61 -8.72 -10.81 2.04
N MET A 62 -8.03 -11.80 1.48
CA MET A 62 -6.83 -11.64 0.66
C MET A 62 -6.98 -12.39 -0.66
N SER A 63 -6.40 -11.84 -1.73
CA SER A 63 -6.40 -12.44 -3.07
C SER A 63 -4.97 -12.79 -3.47
N LEU A 64 -4.68 -14.08 -3.58
CA LEU A 64 -3.40 -14.54 -4.14
C LEU A 64 -3.35 -14.30 -5.65
N THR A 65 -4.49 -14.30 -6.32
CA THR A 65 -4.62 -13.98 -7.74
C THR A 65 -4.19 -12.54 -8.03
N ASP A 66 -4.51 -11.58 -7.14
CA ASP A 66 -4.05 -10.19 -7.23
C ASP A 66 -2.52 -10.11 -7.09
N LEU A 67 -1.94 -10.89 -6.18
CA LEU A 67 -0.49 -10.99 -6.04
C LEU A 67 0.16 -11.60 -7.28
N GLY A 68 -0.43 -12.65 -7.86
CA GLY A 68 0.04 -13.25 -9.12
C GLY A 68 0.04 -12.25 -10.28
N SER A 69 -1.05 -11.50 -10.42
CA SER A 69 -1.17 -10.42 -11.39
C SER A 69 -0.12 -9.33 -11.16
N ALA A 70 0.15 -8.92 -9.91
CA ALA A 70 1.17 -7.94 -9.60
C ALA A 70 2.59 -8.45 -9.93
N LEU A 71 2.89 -9.72 -9.68
CA LEU A 71 4.17 -10.34 -10.04
C LEU A 71 4.42 -10.30 -11.54
N GLU A 72 3.42 -10.67 -12.36
CA GLU A 72 3.53 -10.58 -13.82
C GLU A 72 3.77 -9.13 -14.29
N GLN A 73 3.06 -8.14 -13.71
CA GLN A 73 3.28 -6.72 -13.99
C GLN A 73 4.69 -6.24 -13.61
N TYR A 74 5.29 -6.77 -12.55
CA TYR A 74 6.67 -6.46 -12.18
C TYR A 74 7.67 -7.01 -13.20
N VAL A 75 7.45 -8.22 -13.73
CA VAL A 75 8.28 -8.77 -14.82
C VAL A 75 8.23 -7.85 -16.04
N ASP A 76 7.04 -7.42 -16.45
CA ASP A 76 6.86 -6.49 -17.57
C ASP A 76 7.56 -5.14 -17.33
N THR A 77 7.53 -4.66 -16.08
CA THR A 77 8.20 -3.42 -15.69
C THR A 77 9.72 -3.54 -15.78
N ILE A 78 10.28 -4.69 -15.40
CA ILE A 78 11.73 -4.95 -15.50
C ILE A 78 12.13 -5.03 -16.97
N GLU A 79 11.37 -5.76 -17.79
CA GLU A 79 11.62 -5.88 -19.23
C GLU A 79 11.62 -4.51 -19.93
N LYS A 80 10.65 -3.66 -19.59
CA LYS A 80 10.58 -2.29 -20.12
C LYS A 80 11.76 -1.42 -19.70
N LYS A 81 12.37 -1.65 -18.53
CA LYS A 81 13.51 -0.86 -18.03
C LYS A 81 14.85 -1.38 -18.52
N ASP A 82 14.94 -2.65 -18.89
CA ASP A 82 16.18 -3.25 -19.37
C ASP A 82 16.44 -2.97 -20.85
N HIS A 83 16.86 -1.74 -21.13
CA HIS A 83 17.25 -1.33 -22.48
C HIS A 83 18.68 -1.72 -22.87
N LYS A 84 19.49 -2.22 -21.94
CA LYS A 84 20.96 -2.31 -22.10
C LYS A 84 21.54 -3.71 -21.93
N HIS A 85 21.00 -4.54 -21.04
CA HIS A 85 21.66 -5.78 -20.61
C HIS A 85 21.02 -7.04 -21.20
N LYS A 86 19.87 -6.91 -21.89
CA LYS A 86 19.13 -8.03 -22.51
C LYS A 86 19.02 -9.24 -21.56
N LEU A 87 18.58 -8.97 -20.34
CA LEU A 87 18.36 -9.97 -19.31
C LEU A 87 17.37 -11.00 -19.82
N ASP A 88 17.70 -12.30 -19.70
CA ASP A 88 16.73 -13.36 -19.97
C ASP A 88 15.73 -13.44 -18.81
N LEU A 89 14.54 -12.87 -19.02
CA LEU A 89 13.43 -12.89 -18.06
C LEU A 89 12.52 -14.11 -18.23
N THR A 90 12.80 -15.01 -19.18
CA THR A 90 11.97 -16.19 -19.44
C THR A 90 11.75 -17.06 -18.21
N PRO A 91 12.78 -17.39 -17.38
CA PRO A 91 12.57 -18.18 -16.17
C PRO A 91 11.68 -17.49 -15.14
N LEU A 92 11.81 -16.15 -15.02
CA LEU A 92 11.03 -15.35 -14.10
C LEU A 92 9.57 -15.27 -14.56
N ARG A 93 9.33 -15.00 -15.85
CA ARG A 93 8.00 -14.96 -16.46
C ARG A 93 7.26 -16.28 -16.34
N LYS A 94 7.96 -17.41 -16.56
CA LYS A 94 7.38 -18.74 -16.37
C LYS A 94 7.00 -19.00 -14.91
N SER A 95 7.83 -18.55 -13.98
CA SER A 95 7.60 -18.76 -12.54
C SER A 95 6.47 -17.88 -12.01
N SER A 96 6.36 -16.62 -12.46
CA SER A 96 5.24 -15.73 -12.12
C SER A 96 3.91 -16.27 -12.66
N HIS A 97 3.92 -16.74 -13.91
CA HIS A 97 2.72 -17.33 -14.51
C HIS A 97 2.25 -18.59 -13.78
N LYS A 98 3.19 -19.49 -13.46
CA LYS A 98 2.89 -20.68 -12.66
C LYS A 98 2.33 -20.34 -11.28
N PHE A 99 2.81 -19.26 -10.65
CA PHE A 99 2.26 -18.79 -9.38
C PHE A 99 0.83 -18.28 -9.57
N HIS A 100 0.58 -17.48 -10.61
CA HIS A 100 -0.74 -16.93 -10.90
C HIS A 100 -1.77 -18.04 -11.21
N GLU A 101 -1.42 -19.06 -11.98
CA GLU A 101 -2.33 -20.19 -12.25
C GLU A 101 -2.65 -21.03 -11.00
N ALA A 102 -1.76 -21.04 -10.01
CA ALA A 102 -1.94 -21.78 -8.76
C ALA A 102 -2.69 -20.99 -7.67
N ALA A 103 -2.95 -19.70 -7.91
CA ALA A 103 -3.46 -18.73 -6.94
C ALA A 103 -4.97 -18.52 -7.06
#